data_AF-M1AW03-F1
#
_entry.id   AF-M1AW03-F1
#
_cell.length_a   1.000
_cell.length_b   1.000
_cell.length_c   1.000
_cell.angle_alpha   90.00
_cell.angle_beta   90.00
_cell.angle_gamma   90.00
#
_symmetry.space_group_name_H-M   'P 1'
#
loop_
_entity.id
_entity.type
_entity.pdbx_description
1 polymer ?
#
loop_
_entity_poly.entity_id
_entity_poly.type
_entity_poly.pdbx_seq_one_letter_code
_entity_poly.pdbx_strand_id
1 'polypeptide(L)'
;METIPDMCNKTLSNTVWTCPSDHVFYDASVIWGLIAPRRIFGDLGTYGMVNWFFLYGAIAPLLVWLAARAFPKQKWIKLTNMPVLIGATGMMPPTTAVNYMTWIIVGFLSGFVVYRYRPDWWQQHNYVLSAALDAGLAFMAVFKYLSLLHYL
;
A
#
# COMPACT_ATOMS: atom_id res chain seq x y z
N MET A 1 21.69 5.55 -23.17
CA MET A 1 21.19 4.71 -22.06
C MET A 1 21.84 3.35 -22.22
N GLU A 2 22.89 3.09 -21.45
CA GLU A 2 23.46 1.75 -21.38
C GLU A 2 22.48 0.88 -20.59
N THR A 3 21.81 -0.05 -21.27
CA THR A 3 20.93 -1.02 -20.63
C THR A 3 21.78 -2.17 -20.14
N ILE A 4 21.84 -2.38 -18.83
CA ILE A 4 22.49 -3.55 -18.25
C ILE A 4 21.54 -4.74 -18.48
N PRO A 5 21.92 -5.75 -19.28
CA PRO A 5 21.09 -6.93 -19.50
C PRO A 5 20.93 -7.71 -18.18
N ASP A 6 19.77 -8.33 -17.99
CA ASP A 6 19.49 -9.30 -16.91
C ASP A 6 19.54 -8.79 -15.44
N MET A 7 19.44 -7.47 -15.19
CA MET A 7 19.45 -6.94 -13.80
C MET A 7 18.36 -7.50 -12.88
N CYS A 8 17.20 -7.89 -13.43
CA CYS A 8 16.05 -8.37 -12.65
C CYS A 8 15.94 -9.91 -12.64
N ASN A 9 16.94 -10.62 -13.17
CA ASN A 9 16.88 -12.07 -13.35
C ASN A 9 17.31 -12.84 -12.09
N LYS A 10 16.33 -13.36 -11.33
CA LYS A 10 16.55 -14.09 -10.07
C LYS A 10 17.31 -15.42 -10.22
N THR A 11 17.51 -15.96 -11.44
CA THR A 11 18.25 -17.21 -11.64
C THR A 11 19.76 -17.03 -11.71
N LEU A 12 20.26 -15.81 -11.84
CA LEU A 12 21.68 -15.54 -11.69
C LEU A 12 22.00 -15.33 -10.19
N SER A 13 22.79 -16.24 -9.61
CA SER A 13 23.22 -16.23 -8.21
C SER A 13 23.96 -14.94 -7.78
N ASN A 14 24.37 -14.10 -8.74
CA ASN A 14 25.15 -12.88 -8.52
C ASN A 14 24.33 -11.58 -8.53
N THR A 15 23.01 -11.62 -8.75
CA THR A 15 22.19 -10.40 -8.79
C THR A 15 21.35 -10.24 -7.52
N VAL A 16 21.69 -9.23 -6.71
CA VAL A 16 20.96 -8.87 -5.46
C VAL A 16 19.68 -8.05 -5.76
N TRP A 17 19.51 -7.58 -6.99
CA TRP A 17 18.42 -6.71 -7.39
C TRP A 17 17.12 -7.50 -7.60
N THR A 18 16.09 -7.13 -6.85
CA THR A 18 14.72 -7.56 -7.10
C THR A 18 13.96 -6.35 -7.62
N CYS A 19 13.36 -6.45 -8.82
CA CYS A 19 12.66 -5.34 -9.48
C CYS A 19 11.13 -5.49 -9.36
N PRO A 20 10.54 -5.40 -8.14
CA PRO A 20 9.13 -5.75 -7.92
C PRO A 20 8.17 -4.84 -8.67
N SER A 21 8.49 -3.55 -8.79
CA SER A 21 7.64 -2.59 -9.51
C SER A 21 7.50 -2.97 -10.99
N ASP A 22 8.61 -3.27 -11.65
CA ASP A 22 8.62 -3.61 -13.08
C ASP A 22 7.89 -4.93 -13.37
N HIS A 23 8.01 -5.91 -12.48
CA HIS A 23 7.23 -7.14 -12.57
C HIS A 23 5.72 -6.86 -12.49
N VAL A 24 5.27 -6.02 -11.55
CA VAL A 24 3.84 -5.67 -11.41
C VAL A 24 3.33 -4.92 -12.64
N PHE A 25 4.12 -3.98 -13.19
CA PHE A 25 3.76 -3.27 -14.42
C PHE A 25 3.70 -4.20 -15.64
N TYR A 26 4.67 -5.11 -15.77
CA TYR A 26 4.69 -6.09 -16.85
C TYR A 26 3.49 -7.04 -16.75
N ASP A 27 3.23 -7.62 -15.58
CA ASP A 27 2.09 -8.50 -15.36
C ASP A 27 0.77 -7.78 -15.64
N ALA A 28 0.62 -6.53 -15.19
CA ALA A 28 -0.55 -5.72 -15.50
C ALA A 28 -0.72 -5.52 -17.02
N SER A 29 0.37 -5.26 -17.75
CA SER A 29 0.32 -5.09 -19.21
C SER A 29 -0.11 -6.37 -19.94
N VAL A 30 0.33 -7.54 -19.46
CA VAL A 30 -0.06 -8.83 -20.02
C VAL A 30 -1.54 -9.13 -19.74
N ILE A 31 -2.00 -8.86 -18.51
CA ILE A 31 -3.39 -9.08 -18.09
C ILE A 31 -4.35 -8.20 -18.88
N TRP A 32 -4.08 -6.89 -18.95
CA TRP A 32 -4.98 -5.91 -19.57
C TRP A 32 -4.80 -5.78 -21.08
N GLY A 33 -3.62 -6.10 -21.62
CA GLY A 33 -3.29 -5.94 -23.04
C GLY A 33 -3.33 -7.23 -23.86
N LEU A 34 -2.78 -8.34 -23.35
CA LEU A 34 -2.58 -9.57 -24.14
C LEU A 34 -3.67 -10.63 -23.88
N ILE A 35 -3.96 -10.92 -22.61
CA ILE A 35 -4.83 -12.04 -22.21
C ILE A 35 -6.32 -11.65 -22.18
N ALA A 36 -6.57 -10.33 -22.11
CA ALA A 36 -7.86 -9.69 -21.93
C ALA A 36 -8.58 -10.06 -20.61
N PRO A 37 -9.37 -9.14 -20.02
CA PRO A 37 -9.98 -9.33 -18.71
C PRO A 37 -10.89 -10.57 -18.63
N ARG A 38 -11.48 -10.98 -19.75
CA ARG A 38 -12.41 -12.11 -19.82
C ARG A 38 -11.79 -13.46 -19.47
N ARG A 39 -10.48 -13.65 -19.70
CA ARG A 39 -9.80 -14.92 -19.40
C ARG A 39 -9.27 -15.00 -17.97
N ILE A 40 -9.20 -13.86 -17.27
CA ILE A 40 -8.71 -13.78 -15.89
C ILE A 40 -9.88 -13.60 -14.91
N PHE A 41 -10.79 -12.67 -15.22
CA PHE A 41 -11.93 -12.31 -14.38
C PHE A 41 -13.28 -12.83 -14.91
N GLY A 42 -13.33 -13.46 -16.09
CA GLY A 42 -14.57 -14.05 -16.64
C GLY A 42 -14.71 -15.54 -16.36
N ASP A 43 -15.67 -16.19 -17.02
CA ASP A 43 -16.12 -17.57 -16.73
C ASP A 43 -15.04 -18.67 -16.85
N LEU A 44 -13.97 -18.39 -17.59
CA LEU A 44 -12.85 -19.30 -17.82
C LEU A 44 -11.63 -19.01 -16.92
N GLY A 45 -11.70 -17.96 -16.09
CA GLY A 45 -10.59 -17.48 -15.28
C GLY A 45 -10.67 -17.89 -13.81
N THR A 46 -9.51 -18.14 -13.20
CA THR A 46 -9.38 -18.47 -11.77
C THR A 46 -9.71 -17.31 -10.83
N TYR A 47 -9.76 -16.07 -11.33
CA TYR A 47 -9.98 -14.85 -10.52
C TYR A 47 -11.39 -14.25 -10.68
N GLY A 48 -12.38 -15.00 -11.15
CA GLY A 48 -13.76 -14.52 -11.28
C GLY A 48 -14.39 -14.02 -9.95
N MET A 49 -13.93 -14.55 -8.81
CA MET A 49 -14.38 -14.11 -7.48
C MET A 49 -13.93 -12.67 -7.14
N VAL A 50 -12.90 -12.14 -7.82
CA VAL A 50 -12.42 -10.77 -7.60
C VAL A 50 -13.48 -9.73 -7.98
N ASN A 51 -14.38 -10.05 -8.92
CA ASN A 51 -15.48 -9.15 -9.29
C ASN A 51 -16.46 -8.88 -8.13
N TRP A 52 -16.54 -9.78 -7.14
CA TRP A 52 -17.37 -9.59 -5.95
C TRP A 52 -16.84 -8.47 -5.03
N PHE A 53 -15.57 -8.09 -5.14
CA PHE A 53 -15.05 -6.94 -4.42
C PHE A 53 -15.69 -5.62 -4.88
N PHE A 54 -16.18 -5.52 -6.12
CA PHE A 54 -16.96 -4.35 -6.55
C PHE A 54 -18.29 -4.24 -5.79
N LEU A 55 -18.98 -5.37 -5.60
CA LEU A 55 -20.19 -5.43 -4.78
C LEU A 55 -19.89 -5.11 -3.32
N TYR A 56 -18.83 -5.69 -2.77
CA TYR A 56 -18.41 -5.41 -1.40
C TYR A 56 -18.04 -3.92 -1.21
N GLY A 57 -17.34 -3.33 -2.19
CA GLY A 57 -17.00 -1.91 -2.20
C GLY A 57 -18.23 -1.00 -2.29
N ALA A 58 -19.28 -1.40 -3.02
CA ALA A 58 -20.55 -0.66 -3.08
C ALA A 58 -21.38 -0.81 -1.79
N ILE A 59 -21.32 -1.97 -1.14
CA ILE A 59 -22.05 -2.26 0.10
C ILE A 59 -21.37 -1.62 1.33
N ALA A 60 -20.04 -1.52 1.33
CA ALA A 60 -19.25 -0.93 2.41
C ALA A 60 -19.74 0.46 2.88
N PRO A 61 -19.95 1.48 2.02
CA PRO A 61 -20.46 2.77 2.44
C PRO A 61 -21.91 2.72 2.95
N LEU A 62 -22.75 1.82 2.42
CA LEU A 62 -24.12 1.61 2.90
C LEU A 62 -24.15 1.04 4.32
N LEU A 63 -23.25 0.11 4.64
CA LEU A 63 -23.11 -0.44 5.99
C LEU A 63 -22.64 0.62 6.99
N VAL A 64 -21.70 1.49 6.60
CA VAL A 64 -21.26 2.63 7.45
C VAL A 64 -22.41 3.61 7.69
N TRP A 65 -23.21 3.90 6.67
CA TRP A 65 -24.37 4.78 6.80
C TRP A 65 -25.43 4.21 7.75
N LEU A 66 -25.74 2.91 7.65
CA LEU A 66 -26.64 2.22 8.58
C LEU A 66 -26.10 2.20 10.02
N ALA A 67 -24.82 1.88 10.19
CA ALA A 67 -24.16 1.88 11.50
C ALA A 67 -24.16 3.29 12.15
N ALA A 68 -23.93 4.34 11.36
CA ALA A 68 -24.00 5.72 11.83
C ALA A 68 -25.42 6.14 12.24
N ARG A 69 -26.46 5.53 11.66
CA ARG A 69 -27.87 5.77 12.00
C ARG A 69 -28.32 4.99 13.23
N ALA A 70 -27.82 3.76 13.43
CA ALA A 70 -28.13 2.92 14.58
C ALA A 70 -27.43 3.37 15.88
N PHE A 71 -26.21 3.94 15.78
CA PHE A 71 -25.42 4.39 16.94
C PHE A 71 -25.13 5.90 16.92
N PRO A 72 -26.13 6.76 17.13
CA PRO A 72 -25.96 8.22 17.06
C PRO A 72 -25.07 8.81 18.17
N LYS A 73 -24.81 8.06 19.25
CA LYS A 73 -23.96 8.49 20.37
C LYS A 73 -22.45 8.40 20.09
N GLN A 74 -22.06 7.60 19.10
CA GLN A 74 -20.66 7.27 18.82
C GLN A 74 -20.13 8.12 17.64
N LYS A 75 -19.67 9.35 17.94
CA LYS A 75 -19.22 10.32 16.92
C LYS A 75 -18.07 9.81 16.03
N TRP A 76 -17.22 8.91 16.53
CA TRP A 76 -16.09 8.33 15.78
C TRP A 76 -16.50 7.52 14.52
N ILE A 77 -17.69 6.90 14.49
CA ILE A 77 -18.17 6.06 13.38
C ILE A 77 -18.56 6.93 12.19
N LYS A 78 -18.99 8.19 12.43
CA LYS A 78 -19.23 9.17 11.37
C LYS A 78 -17.94 9.71 10.73
N LEU A 79 -16.79 9.62 11.43
CA LEU A 79 -15.49 10.09 10.92
C LEU A 79 -14.71 9.00 10.18
N THR A 80 -15.08 7.72 10.32
CA THR A 80 -14.42 6.62 9.62
C THR A 80 -14.91 6.51 8.18
N ASN A 81 -14.12 7.05 7.24
CA ASN A 81 -14.38 6.89 5.81
C ASN A 81 -13.91 5.52 5.32
N MET A 82 -14.82 4.53 5.24
CA MET A 82 -14.53 3.23 4.62
C MET A 82 -13.91 3.31 3.21
N PRO A 83 -14.28 4.26 2.32
CA PRO A 83 -13.65 4.37 1.01
C PRO A 83 -12.15 4.67 1.09
N VAL A 84 -11.72 5.44 2.10
CA VAL A 84 -10.30 5.76 2.33
C VAL A 84 -9.55 4.52 2.81
N LEU A 85 -10.17 3.70 3.67
CA LEU A 85 -9.59 2.46 4.16
C LEU A 85 -9.47 1.40 3.05
N ILE A 86 -10.48 1.27 2.19
CA ILE A 86 -10.48 0.34 1.05
C ILE A 86 -9.54 0.84 -0.06
N GLY A 87 -9.45 2.16 -0.27
CA GLY A 87 -8.49 2.75 -1.22
C GLY A 87 -7.03 2.58 -0.78
N ALA A 88 -6.76 2.63 0.53
CA ALA A 88 -5.41 2.43 1.07
C ALA A 88 -4.85 1.01 0.80
N THR A 89 -5.69 0.01 0.61
CA THR A 89 -5.26 -1.35 0.24
C THR A 89 -5.05 -1.52 -1.28
N GLY A 90 -5.25 -0.49 -2.10
CA GLY A 90 -5.01 -0.55 -3.55
C GLY A 90 -3.53 -0.61 -3.94
N MET A 91 -2.64 -0.12 -3.08
CA MET A 91 -1.17 -0.13 -3.28
C MET A 91 -0.49 -1.42 -2.78
N MET A 92 -1.28 -2.46 -2.50
CA MET A 92 -0.80 -3.74 -1.98
C MET A 92 0.02 -4.58 -2.96
N PRO A 93 -0.26 -4.61 -4.28
CA PRO A 93 0.50 -5.47 -5.21
C PRO A 93 2.02 -5.24 -5.22
N PRO A 94 2.54 -3.99 -5.19
CA PRO A 94 3.99 -3.74 -5.15
C PRO A 94 4.61 -3.77 -3.74
N THR A 95 3.80 -3.81 -2.69
CA THR A 95 4.24 -3.48 -1.33
C THR A 95 4.21 -4.72 -0.44
N THR A 96 5.35 -5.06 0.18
CA THR A 96 5.45 -6.23 1.07
C THR A 96 4.57 -6.06 2.32
N ALA A 97 4.13 -7.18 2.90
CA ALA A 97 3.28 -7.19 4.11
C ALA A 97 3.88 -6.39 5.27
N VAL A 98 5.22 -6.35 5.38
CA VAL A 98 5.96 -5.61 6.41
C VAL A 98 5.73 -4.10 6.30
N ASN A 99 5.70 -3.55 5.08
CA ASN A 99 5.45 -2.12 4.87
C ASN A 99 4.02 -1.75 5.30
N TYR A 100 3.04 -2.60 5.02
CA TYR A 100 1.65 -2.39 5.46
C TYR A 100 1.50 -2.45 6.98
N MET A 101 2.11 -3.45 7.64
CA MET A 101 2.07 -3.53 9.10
C MET A 101 2.75 -2.31 9.73
N THR A 102 3.87 -1.85 9.17
CA THR A 102 4.58 -0.67 9.66
C THR A 102 3.73 0.59 9.50
N TRP A 103 3.09 0.77 8.34
CA TRP A 103 2.18 1.89 8.10
C TRP A 103 0.99 1.90 9.07
N ILE A 104 0.37 0.74 9.33
CA ILE A 104 -0.72 0.61 10.30
C ILE A 104 -0.25 0.96 11.71
N ILE A 105 0.92 0.44 12.13
CA ILE A 105 1.47 0.71 13.47
C ILE A 105 1.79 2.19 13.64
N VAL A 106 2.48 2.81 12.68
CA VAL A 106 2.85 4.23 12.72
C VAL A 106 1.60 5.11 12.67
N GLY A 107 0.63 4.78 11.81
CA GLY A 107 -0.66 5.46 11.73
C GLY A 107 -1.47 5.36 13.02
N PHE A 108 -1.47 4.19 13.66
CA PHE A 108 -2.13 3.98 14.95
C PHE A 108 -1.44 4.75 16.09
N LEU A 109 -0.11 4.68 16.17
CA LEU A 109 0.64 5.41 17.19
C LEU A 109 0.48 6.93 17.04
N SER A 110 0.66 7.46 15.83
CA SER A 110 0.50 8.90 15.59
C SER A 110 -0.97 9.33 15.73
N GLY A 111 -1.88 8.69 15.01
CA GLY A 111 -3.27 9.12 14.87
C GLY A 111 -4.18 8.78 16.06
N PHE A 112 -3.89 7.73 16.82
CA PHE A 112 -4.72 7.32 17.96
C PHE A 112 -4.06 7.61 19.29
N VAL A 113 -2.81 7.16 19.49
CA VAL A 113 -2.13 7.31 20.79
C VAL A 113 -1.74 8.77 21.01
N VAL A 114 -0.89 9.35 20.15
CA VAL A 114 -0.37 10.70 20.37
C VAL A 114 -1.48 11.75 20.33
N TYR A 115 -2.45 11.60 19.42
CA TYR A 115 -3.62 12.47 19.37
C TYR A 115 -4.47 12.42 20.66
N ARG A 116 -4.64 11.25 21.29
CA ARG A 116 -5.44 11.08 22.52
C ARG A 116 -4.76 11.66 23.76
N TYR A 117 -3.43 11.55 23.85
CA TYR A 117 -2.67 11.99 25.03
C TYR A 117 -2.21 13.45 24.94
N ARG A 118 -1.89 13.99 23.75
CA ARG A 118 -1.34 15.34 23.54
C ARG A 118 -1.78 15.95 22.19
N PRO A 119 -3.05 16.41 22.07
CA PRO A 119 -3.59 16.91 20.80
C PRO A 119 -2.88 18.16 20.27
N ASP A 120 -2.57 19.14 21.13
CA ASP A 120 -1.93 20.39 20.71
C ASP A 120 -0.52 20.18 20.16
N TRP A 121 0.23 19.27 20.81
CA TRP A 121 1.58 18.91 20.35
C TRP A 121 1.52 18.16 19.01
N TRP A 122 0.56 17.24 18.86
CA TRP A 122 0.38 16.47 17.64
C TRP A 122 0.08 17.37 16.43
N GLN A 123 -0.81 18.35 16.57
CA GLN A 123 -1.16 19.25 15.45
C GLN A 123 0.05 20.05 14.94
N GLN A 124 0.96 20.43 15.83
CA GLN A 124 2.15 21.19 15.47
C GLN A 124 3.27 20.31 14.88
N HIS A 125 3.45 19.10 15.39
CA HIS A 125 4.61 18.27 15.08
C HIS A 125 4.35 17.15 14.08
N ASN A 126 3.09 16.80 13.79
CA ASN A 126 2.78 15.69 12.89
C ASN A 126 3.33 15.91 11.46
N TYR A 127 3.30 17.14 10.97
CA TYR A 127 3.87 17.47 9.66
C TYR A 127 5.41 17.32 9.64
N VAL A 128 6.07 17.77 10.72
CA VAL A 128 7.53 17.63 10.89
C VAL A 128 7.93 16.16 11.01
N LEU A 129 7.14 15.36 11.72
CA LEU A 129 7.34 13.91 11.84
C LEU A 129 7.24 13.23 10.47
N SER A 130 6.24 13.59 9.66
CA SER A 130 6.10 13.07 8.29
C SER A 130 7.32 13.41 7.43
N ALA A 131 7.75 14.67 7.45
CA ALA A 131 8.94 15.11 6.71
C ALA A 131 10.23 14.41 7.20
N ALA A 132 10.36 14.16 8.50
CA ALA A 132 11.49 13.43 9.07
C ALA A 132 11.51 11.95 8.65
N LEU A 133 10.34 11.30 8.54
CA LEU A 133 10.23 9.93 8.05
C LEU A 133 10.62 9.83 6.56
N ASP A 134 10.19 10.78 5.73
CA ASP A 134 10.56 10.82 4.30
C ASP A 134 12.07 11.08 4.11
N ALA A 135 12.62 12.02 4.89
CA ALA A 135 14.07 12.28 4.90
C ALA A 135 14.88 11.07 5.39
N GLY A 136 14.39 10.36 6.42
CA GLY A 136 15.00 9.14 6.94
C GLY A 136 15.01 8.00 5.92
N LEU A 137 13.92 7.83 5.16
CA LEU A 137 13.84 6.85 4.07
C LEU A 137 14.87 7.14 2.98
N ALA A 138 14.97 8.41 2.55
CA ALA A 138 15.96 8.84 1.56
C ALA A 138 17.39 8.59 2.04
N PHE A 139 17.69 8.94 3.30
CA PHE A 139 18.99 8.70 3.91
C PHE A 139 19.34 7.20 3.95
N MET A 140 18.41 6.35 4.38
CA MET A 140 18.61 4.90 4.43
C MET A 140 18.78 4.28 3.03
N ALA A 141 18.14 4.84 2.00
CA ALA A 141 18.34 4.41 0.62
C ALA A 141 19.79 4.65 0.17
N VAL A 142 20.33 5.86 0.42
CA VAL A 142 21.72 6.19 0.12
C VAL A 142 22.68 5.32 0.92
N PHE A 143 22.42 5.13 2.21
CA PHE A 143 23.25 4.29 3.07
C PHE A 143 23.33 2.84 2.57
N LYS A 144 22.18 2.24 2.20
CA LYS A 144 22.14 0.90 1.61
C LYS A 144 22.92 0.82 0.30
N TYR A 145 22.77 1.81 -0.57
CA TYR A 145 23.53 1.88 -1.82
C TYR A 145 25.03 1.89 -1.57
N LEU A 146 25.52 2.75 -0.66
CA LEU A 146 26.94 2.80 -0.29
C LEU A 146 27.44 1.49 0.33
N SER A 147 26.62 0.85 1.19
CA SER A 147 27.00 -0.44 1.79
C SER A 147 27.13 -1.55 0.76
N LEU A 148 26.22 -1.61 -0.23
CA LEU A 148 26.28 -2.59 -1.31
C LEU A 148 27.46 -2.32 -2.25
N LEU A 149 27.76 -1.05 -2.53
CA LEU A 149 28.92 -0.65 -3.33
C LEU A 149 30.24 -1.05 -2.67
N HIS A 150 30.32 -1.09 -1.34
CA HIS A 150 31.53 -1.53 -0.63
C HIS A 150 31.73 -3.05 -0.65
N TYR A 151 30.66 -3.83 -0.83
CA TYR A 151 30.69 -5.29 -0.90
C TYR A 151 30.92 -5.84 -2.32
N LEU A 152 30.86 -4.98 -3.34
CA LEU A 152 31.04 -5.28 -4.76
C LEU A 152 32.43 -4.83 -5.23
#